data_AF-A0A7H1NRB1-F1
#
_entry.id   AF-A0A7H1NRB1-F1
#
_cell.length_a   1.000
_cell.length_b   1.000
_cell.length_c   1.000
_cell.angle_alpha   90.00
_cell.angle_beta   90.00
_cell.angle_gamma   90.00
#
_symmetry.space_group_name_H-M   'P 1'
#
loop_
_entity.id
_entity.type
_entity.pdbx_description
1 polymer ?
#
loop_
_entity_poly.entity_id
_entity_poly.type
_entity_poly.pdbx_seq_one_letter_code
_entity_poly.pdbx_strand_id
1 'polypeptide(L)'
;MRSGYVMPKFTPSAKVTRTADWGGEVILYGKDFAEASEHAKELCQREKRVFIHPYDDPAVMAGQGTLGLEFLQDFLESLDYKGLKA
;
A
#
# COMPACT_ATOMS: atom_id res chain seq x y z
N MET A 1 -15.66 -4.63 -8.74
CA MET A 1 -14.44 -4.05 -9.34
C MET A 1 -13.32 -5.06 -9.14
N ARG A 2 -12.46 -5.31 -10.15
CA ARG A 2 -11.43 -6.36 -10.09
C ARG A 2 -10.07 -5.73 -9.73
N SER A 3 -9.44 -6.16 -8.64
CA SER A 3 -8.09 -5.72 -8.23
C SER A 3 -7.04 -6.76 -8.62
N GLY A 4 -5.88 -6.28 -9.07
CA GLY A 4 -4.74 -7.11 -9.45
C GLY A 4 -3.49 -6.65 -8.71
N TYR A 5 -2.68 -7.60 -8.25
CA TYR A 5 -1.48 -7.37 -7.45
C TYR A 5 -0.31 -8.07 -8.14
N VAL A 6 0.65 -7.28 -8.62
CA VAL A 6 1.89 -7.84 -9.18
C VAL A 6 2.96 -7.78 -8.11
N MET A 7 3.52 -8.94 -7.76
CA MET A 7 4.51 -9.08 -6.71
C MET A 7 5.75 -9.82 -7.25
N PRO A 8 6.95 -9.58 -6.71
CA PRO A 8 8.15 -10.33 -7.09
C PRO A 8 7.98 -11.83 -6.86
N LYS A 9 8.66 -12.66 -7.67
CA LYS A 9 8.54 -14.14 -7.56
C LYS A 9 8.93 -14.72 -6.20
N PHE A 10 9.80 -14.03 -5.47
CA PHE A 10 10.28 -14.44 -4.15
C PHE A 10 9.42 -13.86 -2.99
N THR A 11 8.24 -13.31 -3.29
CA THR A 11 7.35 -12.76 -2.26
C THR A 11 6.95 -13.85 -1.26
N PRO A 12 7.05 -13.60 0.06
CA PRO A 12 6.65 -14.57 1.07
C PRO A 12 5.21 -15.07 0.87
N SER A 13 5.02 -16.39 0.94
CA SER A 13 3.72 -17.05 0.69
C SER A 13 2.59 -16.51 1.56
N ALA A 14 2.89 -16.10 2.80
CA ALA A 14 1.92 -15.48 3.70
C ALA A 14 1.32 -14.19 3.12
N LYS A 15 2.10 -13.37 2.40
CA LYS A 15 1.63 -12.13 1.76
C LYS A 15 0.77 -12.44 0.53
N VAL A 16 1.19 -13.42 -0.27
CA VAL A 16 0.47 -13.88 -1.46
C VAL A 16 -0.89 -14.45 -1.07
N THR A 17 -0.91 -15.38 -0.11
CA THR A 17 -2.12 -16.09 0.32
C THR A 17 -3.14 -15.11 0.89
N ARG A 18 -2.74 -14.24 1.83
CA ARG A 18 -3.65 -13.23 2.40
C ARG A 18 -4.25 -12.30 1.36
N THR A 19 -3.47 -11.90 0.35
CA THR A 19 -3.97 -11.02 -0.71
C THR A 19 -4.99 -11.74 -1.60
N ALA A 20 -4.74 -13.02 -1.91
CA ALA A 20 -5.67 -13.86 -2.64
C ALA A 20 -6.97 -14.09 -1.84
N ASP A 21 -6.88 -14.30 -0.52
CA ASP A 21 -8.04 -14.48 0.37
C ASP A 21 -8.98 -13.26 0.39
N TRP A 22 -8.45 -12.06 0.12
CA TRP A 22 -9.24 -10.83 -0.04
C TRP A 22 -9.89 -10.68 -1.43
N GLY A 23 -9.79 -11.69 -2.28
CA GLY A 23 -10.35 -11.69 -3.64
C GLY A 23 -9.48 -10.98 -4.68
N GLY A 24 -8.21 -10.70 -4.34
CA GLY A 24 -7.24 -10.10 -5.24
C GLY A 24 -6.63 -11.11 -6.21
N GLU A 25 -6.54 -10.74 -7.49
CA GLU A 25 -5.76 -11.52 -8.47
C GLU A 25 -4.26 -11.28 -8.22
N VAL A 26 -3.52 -12.30 -7.79
CA VAL A 26 -2.07 -12.19 -7.54
C VAL A 26 -1.26 -12.73 -8.71
N ILE A 27 -0.35 -11.92 -9.24
CA ILE A 27 0.57 -12.26 -10.33
C ILE A 27 1.99 -12.18 -9.77
N LEU A 28 2.72 -13.30 -9.80
CA LEU A 28 4.13 -13.35 -9.39
C LEU A 28 5.05 -13.11 -10.59
N TYR A 29 5.67 -11.94 -10.65
CA TYR A 29 6.50 -11.51 -11.78
C TYR A 29 7.75 -10.75 -11.32
N GLY A 30 8.84 -10.90 -12.07
CA GLY A 30 10.08 -10.17 -11.83
C GLY A 30 10.95 -10.74 -10.71
N LYS A 31 12.23 -10.35 -10.74
CA LYS A 31 13.25 -10.72 -9.75
C LYS A 31 13.35 -9.72 -8.59
N ASP A 32 12.68 -8.58 -8.72
CA ASP A 32 12.67 -7.48 -7.75
C ASP A 32 11.39 -6.66 -7.90
N PHE A 33 11.24 -5.65 -7.05
CA PHE A 33 10.09 -4.76 -7.04
C PHE A 33 9.98 -3.91 -8.32
N ALA A 34 11.11 -3.47 -8.89
CA ALA A 34 11.12 -2.61 -10.06
C ALA A 34 10.56 -3.36 -11.28
N GLU A 35 10.99 -4.60 -11.50
CA GLU A 35 10.46 -5.46 -12.56
C GLU A 35 8.97 -5.79 -12.38
N ALA A 36 8.54 -6.05 -11.14
CA ALA A 36 7.13 -6.29 -10.83
C ALA A 36 6.26 -5.04 -11.09
N SER A 37 6.74 -3.86 -10.70
CA SER A 37 6.07 -2.58 -10.90
C SER A 37 5.94 -2.23 -12.38
N GLU A 38 7.00 -2.43 -13.16
CA GLU A 38 6.96 -2.16 -14.61
C GLU A 38 5.95 -3.08 -15.31
N HIS A 39 5.96 -4.37 -14.97
CA HIS A 39 4.97 -5.31 -15.50
C HIS A 39 3.53 -4.95 -15.12
N ALA A 40 3.32 -4.43 -13.90
CA ALA A 40 2.00 -3.94 -13.48
C ALA A 40 1.53 -2.75 -14.32
N LYS A 41 2.42 -1.80 -14.66
CA LYS A 41 2.09 -0.68 -15.55
C LYS A 41 1.71 -1.17 -16.94
N GLU A 42 2.48 -2.09 -17.53
CA GLU A 42 2.19 -2.70 -18.83
C GLU A 42 0.82 -3.38 -18.84
N LEU A 43 0.51 -4.14 -17.79
CA LEU A 43 -0.79 -4.80 -17.61
C LEU A 43 -1.92 -3.78 -17.54
N CYS A 44 -1.73 -2.70 -16.77
CA CYS A 44 -2.73 -1.64 -16.63
C CYS A 44 -3.00 -0.95 -17.97
N GLN A 45 -1.97 -0.66 -18.77
CA GLN A 45 -2.11 -0.10 -20.11
C GLN A 45 -2.88 -1.05 -21.05
N ARG A 46 -2.50 -2.34 -21.07
CA ARG A 46 -3.12 -3.36 -21.93
C ARG A 46 -4.58 -3.62 -21.57
N GLU A 47 -4.90 -3.68 -20.29
CA GLU A 47 -6.22 -4.04 -19.77
C GLU A 47 -7.10 -2.84 -19.42
N LYS A 48 -6.61 -1.61 -19.68
CA LYS A 48 -7.30 -0.35 -19.34
C LYS A 48 -7.68 -0.25 -17.86
N ARG A 49 -6.74 -0.63 -16.98
CA ARG A 49 -6.87 -0.49 -15.53
C ARG A 49 -6.15 0.77 -15.03
N VAL A 50 -6.51 1.22 -13.84
CA VAL A 50 -5.78 2.27 -13.12
C VAL A 50 -4.61 1.62 -12.40
N PHE A 51 -3.40 2.13 -12.64
CA PHE A 51 -2.21 1.76 -11.88
C PHE A 51 -2.17 2.57 -10.58
N ILE A 52 -2.03 1.89 -9.45
CA ILE A 52 -1.86 2.52 -8.13
C ILE A 52 -0.47 2.14 -7.63
N HIS A 53 0.38 3.14 -7.48
CA HIS A 53 1.72 2.91 -6.97
C HIS A 53 1.69 2.73 -5.44
N PRO A 54 2.40 1.75 -4.85
CA PRO A 54 2.23 1.40 -3.44
C PRO A 54 2.79 2.41 -2.42
N TYR A 55 3.53 3.44 -2.88
CA TYR A 55 4.06 4.50 -2.01
C TYR A 55 4.20 5.84 -2.73
N ASP A 56 4.78 5.86 -3.93
CA ASP A 56 4.89 7.04 -4.81
C ASP A 56 3.57 7.39 -5.54
N ASP A 57 2.49 7.53 -4.78
CA ASP A 57 1.20 8.05 -5.25
C ASP A 57 0.70 9.07 -4.22
N PRO A 58 0.32 10.31 -4.63
CA PRO A 58 -0.08 11.35 -3.68
C PRO A 58 -1.23 10.96 -2.75
N ALA A 59 -2.19 10.16 -3.22
CA ALA A 59 -3.31 9.70 -2.40
C ALA A 59 -2.88 8.62 -1.41
N VAL A 60 -1.96 7.73 -1.82
CA VAL A 60 -1.36 6.74 -0.91
C VAL A 60 -0.54 7.44 0.17
N MET A 61 0.31 8.41 -0.19
CA MET A 61 1.10 9.19 0.75
C MET A 61 0.22 9.95 1.75
N ALA A 62 -0.84 10.62 1.27
CA ALA A 62 -1.78 11.33 2.13
C ALA A 62 -2.50 10.37 3.09
N GLY A 63 -2.92 9.19 2.61
CA GLY A 63 -3.53 8.16 3.45
C GLY A 63 -2.61 7.64 4.55
N GLN A 64 -1.34 7.36 4.23
CA GLN A 64 -0.36 6.95 5.26
C GLN A 64 -0.08 8.06 6.28
N GLY A 65 -0.20 9.33 5.88
CA GLY A 65 -0.04 10.49 6.75
C GLY A 65 -1.07 10.60 7.87
N THR A 66 -2.23 9.93 7.78
CA THR A 66 -3.26 9.99 8.82
C THR A 66 -2.77 9.41 10.14
N LEU A 67 -1.89 8.40 10.11
CA LEU A 67 -1.24 7.86 11.30
C LEU A 67 -0.49 8.96 12.10
N GLY A 68 0.17 9.89 11.39
CA GLY A 68 0.86 11.00 12.03
C GLY A 68 -0.10 11.99 12.68
N LEU A 69 -1.26 12.22 12.06
CA LEU A 69 -2.32 13.07 12.62
C LEU A 69 -2.94 12.43 13.86
N GLU A 70 -3.24 11.13 13.80
CA GLU A 70 -3.76 10.34 14.93
C GLU A 70 -2.78 10.35 16.10
N PHE A 71 -1.50 10.10 15.83
CA PHE A 71 -0.47 10.14 16.87
C PHE A 71 -0.34 11.52 17.52
N LEU A 72 -0.35 12.60 16.73
CA LEU A 72 -0.27 13.95 17.27
C LEU A 72 -1.50 14.28 18.12
N GLN A 73 -2.68 13.87 17.68
CA GLN A 73 -3.92 14.04 18.43
C GLN A 73 -3.82 13.33 19.80
N ASP A 74 -3.50 12.04 19.81
CA ASP A 74 -3.35 11.24 21.03
C ASP A 74 -2.27 11.82 21.97
N PHE A 75 -1.15 12.30 21.40
CA PHE A 75 -0.08 12.90 22.17
C PHE A 75 -0.52 14.20 22.86
N LEU A 76 -1.18 15.11 22.13
CA LEU A 76 -1.67 16.37 22.67
C LEU A 76 -2.72 16.15 23.75
N GLU A 77 -3.66 15.22 23.54
CA GLU A 77 -4.64 14.82 24.56
C GLU A 77 -3.95 14.30 25.83
N SER A 78 -2.86 13.55 25.68
CA SER A 78 -2.09 13.04 26.82
C SER A 78 -1.36 14.13 27.61
N LEU A 79 -0.96 15.23 26.94
CA LEU A 79 -0.32 16.38 27.58
C LEU A 79 -1.34 17.22 28.36
N ASP A 80 -2.50 17.46 27.75
CA ASP A 80 -3.62 18.15 28.39
C ASP A 80 -4.10 17.41 29.65
N TYR A 81 -4.21 16.07 29.58
CA TYR A 81 -4.53 15.24 30.75
C TYR A 81 -3.52 15.40 31.89
N LYS A 82 -2.24 15.59 31.58
CA LYS A 82 -1.16 15.74 32.58
C LYS A 82 -0.95 17.18 33.05
N GLY A 83 -1.75 18.14 32.56
CA GLY A 83 -1.61 19.56 32.91
C GLY A 83 -0.31 20.19 32.40
N LEU A 84 0.43 19.51 31.52
CA LEU A 84 1.61 20.02 30.85
C LEU A 84 1.13 20.72 29.59
N LYS A 85 0.85 22.02 29.68
CA LYS A 85 0.50 22.80 28.49
C LYS A 85 1.73 22.93 27.59
N ALA A 86 1.53 22.72 26.29
CA ALA A 86 2.48 23.09 25.25
C ALA A 86 2.65 24.62 25.17
#